data_AF-A0A272EPA1-F1
#
_entry.id   AF-A0A272EPA1-F1
#
_cell.length_a   1.000
_cell.length_b   1.000
_cell.length_c   1.000
_cell.angle_alpha   90.00
_cell.angle_beta   90.00
_cell.angle_gamma   90.00
#
_symmetry.space_group_name_H-M   'P 1'
#
loop_
_entity.id
_entity.type
_entity.pdbx_description
1 polymer ?
#
loop_
_entity_poly.entity_id
_entity_poly.type
_entity_poly.pdbx_seq_one_letter_code
_entity_poly.pdbx_strand_id
1 'polypeptide(L)'
;MQIFKNVVAAFRARRRWRLDELSDWVVAPLGAASFLIAGYWGMAVGDVLPELVSVTNRHGLSWFGAAAFVLLGMMGVTIWFHAHLAARCNAVLKQRHFSW
;
A
#
# COMPACT_ATOMS: atom_id res chain seq x y z
N MET A 1 -25.37 -3.87 -8.58
CA MET A 1 -25.03 -2.54 -9.18
C MET A 1 -25.23 -1.35 -8.24
N GLN A 2 -26.24 -1.31 -7.35
CA GLN A 2 -26.43 -0.19 -6.42
C GLN A 2 -25.29 -0.04 -5.40
N ILE A 3 -24.78 -1.13 -4.85
CA ILE A 3 -23.66 -1.11 -3.89
C ILE A 3 -22.42 -0.45 -4.51
N PHE A 4 -22.10 -0.81 -5.77
CA PHE A 4 -20.96 -0.24 -6.49
C PHE A 4 -21.13 1.28 -6.72
N LYS A 5 -22.34 1.72 -7.09
CA LYS A 5 -22.66 3.15 -7.23
C LYS A 5 -22.52 3.91 -5.91
N ASN A 6 -22.97 3.31 -4.80
CA ASN A 6 -22.91 3.92 -3.46
C ASN A 6 -21.46 4.00 -2.95
N VAL A 7 -20.65 2.96 -3.16
CA VAL A 7 -19.22 2.96 -2.82
C VAL A 7 -18.46 4.02 -3.64
N VAL A 8 -18.74 4.12 -4.94
CA VAL A 8 -18.14 5.16 -5.79
C VAL A 8 -18.57 6.56 -5.38
N ALA A 9 -19.85 6.77 -5.05
CA ALA A 9 -20.35 8.05 -4.58
C ALA A 9 -19.72 8.47 -3.24
N ALA A 10 -19.63 7.54 -2.28
CA ALA A 10 -18.98 7.78 -0.99
C ALA A 10 -17.48 8.07 -1.16
N PHE A 11 -16.79 7.36 -2.07
CA PHE A 11 -15.39 7.60 -2.36
C PHE A 11 -15.15 8.96 -3.04
N ARG A 12 -16.07 9.42 -3.90
CA ARG A 12 -16.00 10.76 -4.51
C ARG A 12 -16.29 11.87 -3.50
N ALA A 13 -17.21 11.65 -2.57
CA ALA A 13 -17.57 12.60 -1.52
C ALA A 13 -16.53 12.67 -0.38
N ARG A 14 -15.57 11.74 -0.34
CA ARG A 14 -14.47 11.74 0.64
C ARG A 14 -13.71 13.07 0.59
N ARG A 15 -13.60 13.73 1.74
CA ARG A 15 -12.73 14.90 1.91
C ARG A 15 -11.29 14.50 1.61
N ARG A 16 -10.76 15.01 0.49
CA ARG A 16 -9.37 14.82 0.08
C ARG A 16 -8.55 15.93 0.73
N TRP A 17 -7.98 15.62 1.89
CA TRP A 17 -6.98 16.48 2.50
C TRP A 17 -5.74 16.43 1.62
N ARG A 18 -5.26 17.59 1.17
CA ARG A 18 -4.02 17.64 0.41
C ARG A 18 -2.86 17.64 1.41
N LEU A 19 -1.88 16.76 1.20
CA LEU A 19 -0.76 16.57 2.12
C LEU A 19 0.08 17.84 2.31
N ASP A 20 0.07 18.75 1.33
CA ASP A 20 0.71 20.07 1.37
C ASP A 20 0.01 21.08 2.29
N GLU A 21 -1.24 20.85 2.67
CA GLU A 21 -1.96 21.70 3.63
C GLU A 21 -1.78 21.24 5.09
N LEU A 22 -1.29 20.01 5.31
CA LEU A 22 -1.05 19.45 6.65
C LEU A 22 0.28 19.92 7.23
N SER A 23 0.36 20.10 8.55
CA SER A 23 1.61 20.49 9.23
C SER A 23 2.67 19.39 9.20
N ASP A 24 3.95 19.76 9.30
CA ASP A 24 5.06 18.80 9.29
C ASP A 24 4.94 17.76 10.41
N TRP A 25 4.44 18.20 11.58
CA TRP A 25 4.15 17.35 12.73
C TRP A 25 3.12 16.26 12.46
N VAL A 26 2.30 16.39 11.43
CA VAL A 26 1.35 15.35 11.00
C VAL A 26 1.90 14.56 9.82
N VAL A 27 2.51 15.24 8.84
CA VAL A 27 3.04 14.61 7.62
C VAL A 27 4.20 13.65 7.92
N ALA A 28 5.09 14.02 8.84
CA ALA A 28 6.24 13.20 9.23
C ALA A 28 5.85 11.87 9.88
N PRO A 29 5.05 11.82 10.97
CA PRO A 29 4.65 10.55 11.55
C PRO A 29 3.75 9.73 10.61
N LEU A 30 2.91 10.38 9.79
CA LEU A 30 2.11 9.68 8.79
C LEU A 30 2.99 8.98 7.74
N GLY A 31 3.99 9.69 7.22
CA GLY A 31 4.96 9.14 6.27
C GLY A 31 5.77 8.00 6.87
N ALA A 32 6.28 8.18 8.09
CA ALA A 32 7.05 7.17 8.81
C ALA A 32 6.23 5.91 9.12
N ALA A 33 5.01 6.05 9.64
CA ALA A 33 4.12 4.92 9.89
C ALA A 33 3.78 4.17 8.59
N SER A 34 3.50 4.91 7.51
CA SER A 34 3.22 4.31 6.21
C SER A 34 4.44 3.55 5.66
N PHE A 35 5.64 4.11 5.83
CA PHE A 35 6.88 3.44 5.44
C PHE A 35 7.07 2.13 6.22
N LEU A 36 6.87 2.14 7.54
CA LEU A 36 6.98 0.94 8.38
C LEU A 36 5.97 -0.14 7.99
N ILE A 37 4.71 0.24 7.75
CA ILE A 37 3.67 -0.71 7.31
C ILE A 37 4.05 -1.33 5.97
N ALA A 38 4.44 -0.51 4.99
CA ALA A 38 4.87 -1.00 3.68
C ALA A 38 6.11 -1.90 3.77
N GLY A 39 7.10 -1.51 4.58
CA GLY A 39 8.32 -2.29 4.79
C GLY A 39 8.04 -3.64 5.44
N TYR A 40 7.26 -3.66 6.53
CA TYR A 40 6.90 -4.89 7.23
C TYR A 40 6.20 -5.90 6.32
N TRP A 41 5.13 -5.46 5.65
CA TRP A 41 4.38 -6.34 4.75
C TRP A 41 5.20 -6.71 3.52
N GLY A 42 6.06 -5.80 3.03
CA GLY A 42 7.01 -6.09 1.95
C GLY A 42 7.96 -7.24 2.30
N MET A 43 8.51 -7.25 3.51
CA MET A 43 9.33 -8.36 4.00
C MET A 43 8.52 -9.65 4.12
N ALA A 44 7.33 -9.60 4.74
CA ALA A 44 6.47 -10.78 4.88
C ALA A 44 6.08 -11.40 3.51
N VAL A 45 5.78 -10.57 2.50
CA VAL A 45 5.53 -11.06 1.14
C VAL A 45 6.81 -11.61 0.51
N GLY A 46 7.95 -10.93 0.72
CA GLY A 46 9.26 -11.36 0.21
C GLY A 46 9.70 -12.73 0.73
N ASP A 47 9.32 -13.09 1.96
CA ASP A 47 9.65 -14.39 2.55
C ASP A 47 8.78 -15.52 1.98
N VAL A 48 7.49 -15.26 1.71
CA VAL A 48 6.52 -16.32 1.35
C VAL A 48 6.33 -16.49 -0.16
N LEU A 49 6.34 -15.39 -0.92
CA LEU A 49 6.04 -15.40 -2.35
C LEU A 49 6.99 -16.31 -3.17
N PRO A 50 8.33 -16.32 -2.94
CA PRO A 50 9.24 -17.16 -3.71
C PRO A 50 8.93 -18.66 -3.55
N GLU A 51 8.62 -19.10 -2.33
CA GLU A 51 8.26 -20.49 -2.06
C GLU A 51 6.94 -20.87 -2.75
N LEU A 52 5.93 -20.00 -2.64
CA LEU A 52 4.64 -20.22 -3.31
C LEU A 52 4.80 -20.36 -4.83
N VAL A 53 5.62 -19.51 -5.45
CA VAL A 53 5.95 -19.58 -6.88
C VAL A 53 6.67 -20.90 -7.20
N SER A 54 7.65 -21.28 -6.39
CA SER A 54 8.39 -22.54 -6.57
C SER A 54 7.46 -23.77 -6.52
N VAL A 55 6.59 -23.86 -5.51
CA VAL A 55 5.63 -24.96 -5.36
C VAL A 55 4.65 -25.00 -6.53
N THR A 56 4.13 -23.84 -6.93
CA THR A 56 3.20 -23.72 -8.06
C THR A 56 3.84 -24.16 -9.37
N ASN A 57 5.10 -23.80 -9.61
CA ASN A 57 5.83 -24.18 -10.81
C ASN A 57 6.11 -25.69 -10.89
N ARG A 58 6.27 -26.36 -9.73
CA ARG A 58 6.54 -27.81 -9.68
C ARG A 58 5.29 -28.67 -9.75
N HIS A 59 4.22 -28.24 -9.10
CA HIS A 59 3.02 -29.07 -8.89
C HIS A 59 1.78 -28.54 -9.62
N GLY A 60 1.91 -27.43 -10.35
CA GLY A 60 0.79 -26.73 -10.95
C GLY A 60 0.02 -25.86 -9.95
N LEU A 61 -0.91 -25.06 -10.46
CA LEU A 61 -1.71 -24.16 -9.64
C LEU A 61 -2.89 -24.91 -9.02
N SER A 62 -2.81 -25.17 -7.71
CA SER A 62 -3.94 -25.68 -6.93
C SER A 62 -4.90 -24.56 -6.54
N TRP A 63 -6.12 -24.91 -6.13
CA TRP A 63 -7.10 -23.93 -5.63
C TRP A 63 -6.57 -23.15 -4.41
N PHE A 64 -5.88 -23.84 -3.49
CA PHE A 64 -5.22 -23.20 -2.34
C PHE A 64 -4.07 -22.28 -2.76
N GLY A 65 -3.29 -22.69 -3.77
CA GLY A 65 -2.24 -21.84 -4.35
C GLY A 65 -2.83 -20.56 -4.97
N ALA A 66 -3.91 -20.68 -5.73
CA ALA A 66 -4.62 -19.53 -6.29
C ALA A 66 -5.14 -18.59 -5.19
N ALA A 67 -5.75 -19.12 -4.13
CA ALA A 67 -6.18 -18.34 -2.98
C ALA A 67 -5.01 -17.62 -2.29
N ALA A 68 -3.86 -18.29 -2.12
CA ALA A 68 -2.66 -17.69 -1.54
C ALA A 68 -2.11 -16.54 -2.41
N PHE A 69 -2.09 -16.68 -3.73
CA PHE A 69 -1.72 -15.59 -4.64
C PHE A 69 -2.67 -14.40 -4.56
N VAL A 70 -3.99 -14.64 -4.44
CA VAL A 70 -4.97 -13.56 -4.27
C VAL A 70 -4.74 -12.83 -2.95
N LEU A 71 -4.51 -13.55 -1.86
CA LEU A 71 -4.19 -12.97 -0.55
C LEU A 71 -2.92 -12.11 -0.60
N LEU A 72 -1.83 -12.66 -1.15
CA LEU A 72 -0.57 -11.93 -1.33
C LEU A 72 -0.74 -10.72 -2.26
N GLY A 73 -1.56 -10.83 -3.31
CA GLY A 73 -1.90 -9.73 -4.20
C GLY A 73 -2.62 -8.59 -3.48
N MET A 74 -3.60 -8.91 -2.63
CA MET A 74 -4.28 -7.91 -1.78
C MET A 74 -3.31 -7.26 -0.79
N MET A 75 -2.38 -8.04 -0.23
CA MET A 75 -1.30 -7.49 0.60
C MET A 75 -0.40 -6.55 -0.21
N GLY A 76 -0.07 -6.93 -1.44
CA GLY A 76 0.68 -6.12 -2.41
C GLY A 76 0.02 -4.76 -2.68
N VAL A 77 -1.30 -4.72 -2.84
CA VAL A 77 -2.05 -3.46 -2.95
C VAL A 77 -1.89 -2.59 -1.70
N THR A 78 -1.93 -3.21 -0.51
CA THR A 78 -1.75 -2.50 0.77
C THR A 78 -0.34 -1.93 0.90
N ILE A 79 0.69 -2.73 0.56
CA ILE A 79 2.09 -2.29 0.51
C ILE A 79 2.24 -1.13 -0.46
N TRP A 80 1.70 -1.26 -1.67
CA TRP A 80 1.80 -0.25 -2.71
C TRP A 80 1.20 1.09 -2.27
N PHE A 81 0.00 1.07 -1.70
CA PHE A 81 -0.66 2.27 -1.18
C PHE A 81 0.19 2.98 -0.12
N HIS A 82 0.68 2.25 0.89
CA HIS A 82 1.46 2.83 1.98
C HIS A 82 2.84 3.30 1.51
N ALA A 83 3.48 2.59 0.59
CA ALA A 83 4.73 3.01 -0.02
C ALA A 83 4.57 4.33 -0.79
N HIS A 84 3.49 4.48 -1.57
CA HIS A 84 3.20 5.72 -2.27
C HIS A 84 2.86 6.86 -1.32
N LEU A 85 2.10 6.59 -0.26
CA LEU A 85 1.79 7.58 0.77
C LEU A 85 3.08 8.06 1.46
N ALA A 86 3.96 7.14 1.88
CA ALA A 86 5.25 7.47 2.46
C ALA A 86 6.12 8.31 1.51
N ALA A 87 6.20 7.93 0.24
CA ALA A 87 6.94 8.67 -0.78
C ALA A 87 6.39 10.10 -0.99
N ARG A 88 5.05 10.27 -0.96
CA ARG A 88 4.41 11.58 -1.06
C ARG A 88 4.66 12.46 0.17
N CYS A 89 4.55 11.90 1.37
CA CYS A 89 4.89 12.62 2.61
C CYS A 89 6.35 13.07 2.59
N ASN A 90 7.26 12.18 2.20
CA ASN A 90 8.69 12.49 2.05
C ASN A 90 8.94 13.60 1.03
N ALA A 91 8.24 13.59 -0.11
CA ALA A 91 8.36 14.65 -1.12
C ALA A 91 7.91 16.02 -0.58
N VAL A 92 6.80 16.08 0.17
CA VAL A 92 6.31 17.32 0.80
C VAL A 92 7.31 17.84 1.83
N LEU A 93 7.80 16.98 2.73
CA LEU A 93 8.81 17.36 3.71
C LEU A 93 10.10 17.81 3.03
N LYS A 94 10.50 17.14 1.95
CA LYS A 94 11.69 17.51 1.19
C LYS A 94 11.55 18.92 0.61
N GLN A 95 10.41 19.25 0.01
CA GLN A 95 10.13 20.58 -0.51
C GLN A 95 10.12 21.67 0.57
N ARG A 96 9.70 21.34 1.79
CA ARG A 96 9.61 22.30 2.91
C ARG A 96 10.94 22.56 3.60
N HIS A 97 11.78 21.55 3.73
CA HIS A 97 12.99 21.62 4.56
C HIS A 97 14.30 21.65 3.78
N PHE A 98 14.30 21.25 2.50
CA PHE A 98 15.52 21.16 1.70
C PHE A 98 15.36 21.86 0.35
N SER A 99 16.10 22.95 0.15
CA SER A 99 16.25 23.64 -1.14
C SER A 99 17.56 23.20 -1.81
N TRP A 100 17.46 22.32 -2.79
CA TRP A 100 18.55 21.99 -3.70
C TRP A 100 18.05 22.13 -5.13
#